data_AF-A0A6L7TQ60-F1
#
_entry.id   AF-A0A6L7TQ60-F1
#
_cell.length_a   1.000
_cell.length_b   1.000
_cell.length_c   1.000
_cell.angle_alpha   90.00
_cell.angle_beta   90.00
_cell.angle_gamma   90.00
#
_symmetry.space_group_name_H-M   'P 1'
#
loop_
_entity.id
_entity.type
_entity.pdbx_description
1 polymer ?
#
loop_
_entity_poly.entity_id
_entity_poly.type
_entity_poly.pdbx_seq_one_letter_code
_entity_poly.pdbx_strand_id
1 'polypeptide(L)'
;MPRKKQTKTDDTPAVTLEGHAVLEALRSNLSLLGELAARYQVDLQPVRPADRPAINCPQDVYSLLGPEMSALAQEQLRVLLLNTRNEVMGQRVVYQGNVNSSIVRPAEVFRAAIVESAPSIIISHNHPSQDPTPSPEDVKITRELVQGGKLLGIDVLDHIVIGGSKYVSLKERKLMDD
;
A
#
# COMPACT_ATOMS: atom_id res chain seq x y z
N MET A 1 -23.92 -3.18 -76.29
CA MET A 1 -23.56 -2.69 -74.94
C MET A 1 -24.70 -2.99 -73.97
N PRO A 2 -24.45 -3.81 -72.94
CA PRO A 2 -24.88 -3.44 -71.59
C PRO A 2 -23.81 -3.77 -70.54
N ARG A 3 -23.44 -2.79 -69.72
CA ARG A 3 -22.49 -2.94 -68.60
C ARG A 3 -23.14 -3.71 -67.45
N LYS A 4 -22.62 -4.89 -67.09
CA LYS A 4 -22.92 -5.54 -65.81
C LYS A 4 -22.19 -4.76 -64.70
N LYS A 5 -22.94 -4.16 -63.78
CA LYS A 5 -22.39 -3.55 -62.55
C LYS A 5 -21.81 -4.66 -61.67
N GLN A 6 -20.52 -4.62 -61.41
CA GLN A 6 -19.88 -5.35 -60.30
C GLN A 6 -20.33 -4.72 -58.99
N THR A 7 -21.05 -5.48 -58.17
CA THR A 7 -21.28 -5.17 -56.76
C THR A 7 -19.99 -5.51 -56.01
N LYS A 8 -19.29 -4.49 -55.50
CA LYS A 8 -18.26 -4.63 -54.48
C LYS A 8 -18.92 -5.24 -53.24
N THR A 9 -18.54 -6.45 -52.87
CA THR A 9 -18.77 -6.99 -51.53
C THR A 9 -17.77 -6.30 -50.60
N ASP A 10 -18.32 -5.72 -49.54
CA ASP A 10 -17.62 -4.94 -48.53
C ASP A 10 -16.86 -5.90 -47.61
N ASP A 11 -15.53 -5.94 -47.74
CA ASP A 11 -14.64 -6.69 -46.84
C ASP A 11 -14.52 -5.93 -45.52
N THR A 12 -15.45 -6.16 -44.59
CA THR A 12 -15.24 -5.83 -43.18
C THR A 12 -15.02 -7.14 -42.42
N PRO A 13 -13.88 -7.35 -41.74
CA PRO A 13 -13.62 -8.61 -41.05
C PRO A 13 -14.61 -8.76 -39.90
N ALA A 14 -15.52 -9.73 -40.04
CA ALA A 14 -16.41 -10.13 -38.97
C ALA A 14 -15.56 -10.68 -37.82
N VAL A 15 -15.45 -9.92 -36.73
CA VAL A 15 -15.00 -10.47 -35.44
C VAL A 15 -15.98 -11.59 -35.10
N THR A 16 -15.55 -12.84 -35.26
CA THR A 16 -16.39 -14.03 -35.05
C THR A 16 -16.97 -14.02 -33.63
N LEU A 17 -18.21 -14.50 -33.47
CA LEU A 17 -18.91 -14.56 -32.17
C LEU A 17 -18.06 -15.23 -31.07
N GLU A 18 -17.18 -16.17 -31.45
CA GLU A 18 -16.22 -16.82 -30.54
C GLU A 18 -15.20 -15.83 -29.96
N GLY A 19 -14.71 -14.87 -30.75
CA GLY A 19 -13.79 -13.83 -30.28
C GLY A 19 -14.45 -12.88 -29.28
N HIS A 20 -15.74 -12.59 -29.45
CA HIS A 20 -16.50 -11.79 -28.49
C HIS A 20 -16.63 -12.48 -27.13
N ALA A 21 -17.00 -13.76 -27.12
CA ALA A 21 -17.11 -14.54 -25.88
C ALA A 21 -15.75 -14.65 -25.14
N VAL A 22 -14.65 -14.81 -25.88
CA VAL A 22 -13.29 -14.83 -25.30
C VAL A 22 -12.93 -13.48 -24.68
N LEU A 23 -13.23 -12.36 -25.34
CA LEU A 23 -12.96 -11.02 -24.83
C LEU A 23 -13.82 -10.69 -23.60
N GLU A 24 -15.07 -11.15 -23.57
CA GLU A 24 -15.97 -10.97 -22.43
C GLU A 24 -15.50 -11.77 -21.21
N ALA A 25 -15.05 -13.02 -21.41
CA ALA A 25 -14.47 -13.84 -20.35
C ALA A 25 -13.17 -13.22 -19.81
N LEU A 26 -12.29 -12.71 -20.68
CA LEU A 26 -11.07 -11.99 -20.29
C LEU A 26 -11.38 -10.75 -19.45
N ARG A 27 -12.35 -9.94 -19.88
CA ARG A 27 -12.77 -8.73 -19.16
C ARG A 27 -13.32 -9.07 -17.76
N SER A 28 -14.19 -10.07 -17.67
CA SER A 28 -14.76 -10.53 -16.40
C SER A 28 -13.68 -11.05 -15.45
N ASN A 29 -12.75 -11.88 -15.95
CA ASN A 29 -11.67 -12.41 -15.14
C ASN A 29 -10.71 -11.32 -14.66
N LEU A 30 -10.39 -10.33 -15.48
CA LEU A 30 -9.56 -9.20 -15.07
C LEU A 30 -10.25 -8.34 -14.01
N SER A 31 -11.57 -8.13 -14.12
CA SER A 31 -12.35 -7.42 -13.10
C SER A 31 -12.33 -8.17 -11.76
N LEU A 32 -12.58 -9.49 -11.80
CA LEU A 32 -12.54 -10.34 -10.61
C LEU A 32 -11.16 -10.39 -9.97
N LEU A 33 -10.09 -10.49 -10.78
CA LEU A 33 -8.72 -10.42 -10.27
C LEU A 33 -8.41 -9.05 -9.65
N GLY A 34 -8.91 -7.96 -10.23
CA GLY A 34 -8.81 -6.62 -9.65
C GLY A 34 -9.51 -6.51 -8.30
N GLU A 35 -10.73 -7.03 -8.19
CA GLU A 35 -11.47 -7.09 -6.92
C GLU A 35 -10.78 -7.97 -5.88
N LEU A 36 -10.24 -9.11 -6.30
CA LEU A 36 -9.52 -10.04 -5.42
C LEU A 36 -8.23 -9.39 -4.90
N ALA A 37 -7.47 -8.75 -5.77
CA ALA A 37 -6.25 -8.03 -5.38
C ALA A 37 -6.53 -6.84 -4.47
N ALA A 38 -7.59 -6.08 -4.74
CA ALA A 38 -8.03 -5.01 -3.83
C ALA A 38 -8.44 -5.57 -2.46
N ARG A 39 -9.16 -6.69 -2.44
CA ARG A 39 -9.63 -7.34 -1.20
C ARG A 39 -8.52 -7.96 -0.36
N TYR A 40 -7.53 -8.58 -1.01
CA TYR A 40 -6.43 -9.27 -0.34
C TYR A 40 -5.14 -8.46 -0.31
N GLN A 41 -5.18 -7.20 -0.77
CA GLN A 41 -4.03 -6.30 -0.85
C GLN A 41 -2.83 -6.97 -1.53
N VAL A 42 -3.11 -7.75 -2.57
CA VAL A 42 -2.08 -8.39 -3.38
C VAL A 42 -1.53 -7.28 -4.27
N ASP A 43 -0.28 -6.88 -4.02
CA ASP A 43 0.49 -6.00 -4.90
C ASP A 43 0.63 -6.68 -6.27
N LEU A 44 -0.31 -6.41 -7.19
CA LEU A 44 -0.34 -7.02 -8.52
C LEU A 44 0.69 -6.45 -9.49
N GLN A 45 1.44 -5.42 -9.07
CA GLN A 45 2.57 -4.90 -9.83
C GLN A 45 3.78 -4.76 -8.92
N PRO A 46 4.82 -5.62 -9.05
CA PRO A 46 6.10 -5.26 -8.49
C PRO A 46 6.56 -3.99 -9.21
N VAL A 47 6.55 -2.86 -8.48
CA VAL A 47 7.15 -1.62 -8.97
C VAL A 47 8.57 -1.97 -9.39
N ARG A 48 8.90 -1.74 -10.67
CA ARG A 48 10.25 -2.00 -11.19
C ARG A 48 11.22 -1.29 -10.26
N PRO A 49 12.38 -1.88 -9.92
CA PRO A 49 13.32 -1.26 -8.99
C PRO A 49 13.68 0.19 -9.34
N ALA A 50 13.66 0.56 -10.64
CA ALA A 50 13.92 1.91 -11.13
C ALA A 50 12.81 2.94 -10.83
N ASP A 51 11.58 2.49 -10.56
CA ASP A 51 10.40 3.34 -10.37
C ASP A 51 9.94 3.41 -8.90
N ARG A 52 10.71 2.81 -7.97
CA ARG A 52 10.33 2.77 -6.56
C ARG A 52 10.43 4.17 -5.95
N PRO A 53 9.39 4.65 -5.24
CA PRO A 53 9.48 5.93 -4.55
C PRO A 53 10.51 5.82 -3.42
N ALA A 54 11.39 6.81 -3.34
CA ALA A 54 12.36 6.95 -2.26
C ALA A 54 11.78 7.82 -1.13
N ILE A 55 12.02 7.41 0.11
CA ILE A 55 11.61 8.14 1.32
C ILE A 55 12.83 8.81 1.93
N ASN A 56 12.83 10.14 1.90
CA ASN A 56 13.91 10.98 2.46
C ASN A 56 13.42 11.78 3.67
N CYS A 57 12.11 12.01 3.77
CA CYS A 57 11.51 12.69 4.92
C CYS A 57 10.08 12.18 5.20
N PRO A 58 9.52 12.50 6.38
CA PRO A 58 8.15 12.13 6.72
C PRO A 58 7.09 12.63 5.72
N GLN A 59 7.34 13.76 5.06
CA GLN A 59 6.48 14.30 4.01
C GLN A 59 6.35 13.33 2.83
N ASP A 60 7.39 12.57 2.49
CA ASP A 60 7.33 11.60 1.39
C ASP A 60 6.37 10.46 1.74
N VAL A 61 6.40 9.99 3.00
CA VAL A 61 5.46 8.98 3.51
C VAL A 61 4.02 9.49 3.45
N TYR A 62 3.79 10.71 3.93
CA TYR A 62 2.47 11.32 3.87
C TYR A 62 2.00 11.56 2.42
N SER A 63 2.91 11.93 1.51
CA SER A 63 2.55 12.13 0.10
C SER A 63 2.18 10.80 -0.57
N LEU A 64 2.80 9.70 -0.16
CA LEU A 64 2.48 8.35 -0.63
C LEU A 64 1.18 7.80 -0.05
N LEU A 65 0.93 7.99 1.25
CA LEU A 65 -0.14 7.30 1.99
C LEU A 65 -1.32 8.20 2.37
N GLY A 66 -1.07 9.49 2.60
CA GLY A 66 -2.01 10.45 3.16
C GLY A 66 -3.34 10.55 2.43
N PRO A 67 -3.38 10.69 1.08
CA PRO A 67 -4.63 10.80 0.34
C PRO A 67 -5.58 9.61 0.54
N GLU A 68 -5.05 8.39 0.65
CA GLU A 68 -5.84 7.19 0.88
C GLU A 68 -6.17 7.03 2.37
N MET A 69 -5.16 7.11 3.24
CA MET A 69 -5.29 6.78 4.66
C MET A 69 -6.16 7.80 5.42
N SER A 70 -6.13 9.08 5.05
CA SER A 70 -6.97 10.12 5.68
C SER A 70 -8.47 9.98 5.38
N ALA A 71 -8.83 9.22 4.34
CA ALA A 71 -10.22 8.97 3.95
C ALA A 71 -10.81 7.70 4.60
N LEU A 72 -9.99 6.91 5.30
CA LEU A 72 -10.43 5.66 5.92
C LEU A 72 -11.33 5.93 7.13
N ALA A 73 -12.51 5.31 7.14
CA ALA A 73 -13.49 5.42 8.23
C ALA A 73 -13.08 4.62 9.48
N GLN A 74 -12.13 3.69 9.34
CA GLN A 74 -11.58 2.90 10.43
C GLN A 74 -10.08 3.16 10.51
N GLU A 75 -9.53 2.98 11.69
CA GLU A 75 -8.10 3.07 11.87
C GLU A 75 -7.41 1.83 11.29
N GLN A 76 -6.30 2.08 10.61
CA GLN A 76 -5.56 1.08 9.88
C GLN A 76 -4.06 1.29 10.09
N LEU A 77 -3.39 0.27 10.62
CA LEU A 77 -1.93 0.25 10.77
C LEU A 77 -1.32 -0.36 9.51
N ARG A 78 -0.41 0.37 8.88
CA ARG A 78 0.38 -0.04 7.72
C ARG A 78 1.87 -0.05 8.05
N VAL A 79 2.59 -0.90 7.33
CA VAL A 79 4.04 -0.98 7.34
C VAL A 79 4.55 -0.79 5.93
N LEU A 80 5.40 0.21 5.73
CA LEU A 80 6.21 0.38 4.53
C LEU A 80 7.51 -0.40 4.70
N LEU A 81 7.80 -1.24 3.72
CA LEU A 81 9.05 -2.00 3.63
C LEU A 81 10.04 -1.20 2.78
N LEU A 82 11.22 -0.94 3.32
CA LEU A 82 12.24 -0.13 2.65
C LEU A 82 13.50 -0.94 2.42
N ASN A 83 14.16 -0.69 1.28
CA ASN A 83 15.50 -1.22 1.04
C ASN A 83 16.59 -0.31 1.65
N THR A 84 17.86 -0.67 1.47
CA THR A 84 19.01 0.10 1.97
C THR A 84 19.16 1.50 1.37
N ARG A 85 18.41 1.83 0.32
CA ARG A 85 18.35 3.17 -0.30
C ARG A 85 17.08 3.94 0.10
N ASN A 86 16.35 3.45 1.10
CA ASN A 86 15.05 3.96 1.53
C ASN A 86 14.00 3.98 0.42
N GLU A 87 14.10 3.08 -0.56
CA GLU A 87 13.10 2.92 -1.61
C GLU A 87 12.03 1.92 -1.17
N VAL A 88 10.76 2.25 -1.42
CA VAL A 88 9.63 1.41 -1.03
C VAL A 88 9.64 0.11 -1.83
N MET A 89 9.84 -0.99 -1.12
CA MET A 89 9.75 -2.36 -1.63
C MET A 89 8.31 -2.84 -1.70
N GLY A 90 7.48 -2.39 -0.75
CA GLY A 90 6.07 -2.74 -0.65
C GLY A 90 5.41 -2.12 0.57
N GLN A 91 4.10 -2.27 0.65
CA GLN A 91 3.26 -1.80 1.76
C GLN A 91 2.39 -2.95 2.25
N ARG A 92 2.28 -3.13 3.56
CA ARG A 92 1.40 -4.16 4.15
C ARG A 92 0.49 -3.56 5.20
N VAL A 93 -0.75 -3.99 5.22
CA VAL A 93 -1.68 -3.66 6.29
C VAL A 93 -1.55 -4.71 7.37
N VAL A 94 -1.24 -4.25 8.58
CA VAL A 94 -1.05 -5.12 9.75
C VAL A 94 -2.34 -5.21 10.55
N TYR A 95 -3.08 -4.11 10.63
CA TYR A 95 -4.31 -4.03 11.40
C TYR A 95 -5.34 -3.14 10.71
N GLN A 96 -6.62 -3.48 10.87
CA GLN A 96 -7.77 -2.67 10.46
C GLN A 96 -8.88 -2.83 11.50
N GLY A 97 -9.36 -1.74 12.09
CA GLY A 97 -10.47 -1.75 13.04
C GLY A 97 -10.48 -0.55 13.99
N ASN A 98 -11.33 -0.61 15.01
CA ASN A 98 -11.32 0.37 16.09
C ASN A 98 -10.10 0.07 16.96
N VAL A 99 -9.06 0.88 16.89
CA VAL A 99 -7.81 0.59 17.59
C VAL A 99 -8.03 0.62 19.10
N ASN A 100 -7.96 -0.58 19.68
CA ASN A 100 -7.24 -0.77 20.93
C ASN A 100 -5.82 -1.16 20.50
N SER A 101 -4.91 -0.19 20.54
CA SER A 101 -3.46 -0.33 20.26
C SER A 101 -2.79 -1.39 21.13
N SER A 102 -3.47 -1.86 22.18
CA SER A 102 -3.14 -3.02 23.00
C SER A 102 -3.21 -4.38 22.27
N ILE A 103 -3.69 -4.46 21.02
CA ILE A 103 -3.80 -5.72 20.26
C ILE A 103 -2.66 -5.91 19.23
N VAL A 104 -1.97 -4.85 18.80
CA VAL A 104 -0.93 -4.97 17.77
C VAL A 104 0.29 -5.67 18.35
N ARG A 105 0.63 -6.84 17.80
CA ARG A 105 1.80 -7.61 18.24
C ARG A 105 3.02 -7.24 17.38
N PRO A 106 4.20 -6.95 17.96
CA PRO A 106 5.43 -6.68 17.20
C PRO A 106 5.75 -7.73 16.13
N ALA A 107 5.52 -9.01 16.43
CA ALA A 107 5.74 -10.10 15.48
C ALA A 107 4.93 -9.96 14.18
N GLU A 108 3.73 -9.38 14.24
CA GLU A 108 2.89 -9.15 13.06
C GLU A 108 3.39 -7.99 12.21
N VAL A 109 3.89 -6.92 12.87
CA VAL A 109 4.51 -5.76 12.21
C VAL A 109 5.77 -6.18 11.45
N PHE A 110 6.63 -6.99 12.06
CA PHE A 110 7.89 -7.41 11.44
C PHE A 110 7.76 -8.56 10.44
N ARG A 111 6.64 -9.29 10.43
CA ARG A 111 6.46 -10.50 9.59
C ARG A 111 6.82 -10.24 8.12
N ALA A 112 6.29 -9.17 7.55
CA ALA A 112 6.53 -8.85 6.14
C ALA A 112 7.97 -8.42 5.88
N ALA A 113 8.57 -7.63 6.77
CA ALA A 113 9.96 -7.23 6.65
C ALA A 113 10.91 -8.42 6.66
N ILE A 114 10.65 -9.41 7.53
CA ILE A 114 11.43 -10.65 7.59
C ILE A 114 11.28 -11.45 6.29
N VAL A 115 10.04 -11.69 5.84
CA VAL A 115 9.77 -12.49 4.64
C VAL A 115 10.37 -11.85 3.38
N GLU A 116 10.32 -10.52 3.29
CA GLU A 116 10.76 -9.78 2.11
C GLU A 116 12.21 -9.26 2.24
N SER A 117 12.90 -9.61 3.33
CA SER A 117 14.28 -9.18 3.62
C SER A 117 14.45 -7.66 3.58
N ALA A 118 13.46 -6.93 4.12
CA ALA A 118 13.53 -5.48 4.24
C ALA A 118 14.45 -5.10 5.42
N PRO A 119 15.56 -4.38 5.19
CA PRO A 119 16.45 -3.93 6.27
C PRO A 119 15.80 -2.89 7.19
N SER A 120 14.75 -2.21 6.73
CA SER A 120 14.10 -1.17 7.51
C SER A 120 12.63 -1.03 7.17
N ILE A 121 11.87 -0.46 8.11
CA ILE A 121 10.45 -0.21 7.99
C ILE A 121 10.07 1.19 8.45
N ILE A 122 8.95 1.69 7.92
CA ILE A 122 8.20 2.82 8.48
C ILE A 122 6.80 2.34 8.82
N ILE A 123 6.33 2.70 10.00
CA ILE A 123 4.97 2.37 10.44
C ILE A 123 4.08 3.59 10.16
N SER A 124 2.83 3.37 9.79
CA SER A 124 1.86 4.46 9.64
C SER A 124 0.47 4.03 10.08
N HIS A 125 -0.26 4.89 10.79
CA HIS A 125 -1.69 4.70 11.03
C HIS A 125 -2.47 5.98 10.82
N ASN A 126 -3.76 5.85 10.54
CA ASN A 126 -4.67 6.98 10.40
C ASN A 126 -5.55 7.15 11.63
N HIS A 127 -5.82 8.39 12.02
CA HIS A 127 -6.86 8.71 12.98
C HIS A 127 -8.12 9.15 12.22
N PRO A 128 -9.25 8.40 12.28
CA PRO A 128 -10.52 8.83 11.68
C PRO A 128 -11.06 10.15 12.23
N SER A 129 -10.61 10.55 13.43
CA SER A 129 -10.89 11.87 14.04
C SER A 129 -10.26 13.04 13.29
N GLN A 130 -9.34 12.78 12.36
CA GLN A 130 -8.54 13.75 11.61
C GLN A 130 -7.54 14.55 12.45
N ASP A 131 -7.36 14.22 13.73
CA ASP A 131 -6.27 14.76 14.56
C ASP A 131 -5.09 13.78 14.57
N PRO A 132 -3.93 14.12 13.96
CA PRO A 132 -2.77 13.25 13.92
C PRO A 132 -1.97 13.21 15.24
N THR A 133 -2.48 13.77 16.34
CA THR A 133 -1.81 13.71 17.64
C THR A 133 -1.74 12.26 18.14
N PRO A 134 -0.55 11.69 18.37
CA PRO A 134 -0.41 10.30 18.82
C PRO A 134 -0.94 10.13 20.25
N SER A 135 -1.58 8.98 20.50
CA SER A 135 -1.94 8.55 21.84
C SER A 135 -0.72 8.06 22.63
N PRO A 136 -0.80 7.99 23.97
CA PRO A 136 0.23 7.35 24.79
C PRO A 136 0.53 5.91 24.37
N GLU A 137 -0.49 5.18 23.94
CA GLU A 137 -0.36 3.82 23.48
C GLU A 137 0.39 3.72 22.14
N ASP A 138 0.19 4.67 21.21
CA ASP A 138 0.95 4.74 19.97
C ASP A 138 2.43 4.92 20.25
N VAL A 139 2.77 5.81 21.19
CA VAL A 139 4.15 6.00 21.62
C VAL A 139 4.71 4.73 22.24
N LYS A 140 3.91 4.05 23.09
CA LYS A 140 4.32 2.80 23.74
C LYS A 140 4.62 1.70 22.72
N ILE A 141 3.70 1.40 21.81
CA ILE A 141 3.92 0.36 20.80
C ILE A 141 5.08 0.71 19.88
N THR A 142 5.27 1.99 19.55
CA THR A 142 6.43 2.45 18.77
C THR A 142 7.75 2.11 19.44
N ARG A 143 7.86 2.36 20.75
CA ARG A 143 9.08 2.02 21.50
C ARG A 143 9.32 0.52 21.55
N GLU A 144 8.28 -0.28 21.77
CA GLU A 144 8.36 -1.74 21.71
C GLU A 144 8.82 -2.23 20.33
N LEU A 145 8.31 -1.62 19.26
CA LEU A 145 8.71 -1.92 17.89
C LEU A 145 10.15 -1.52 17.61
N VAL A 146 10.60 -0.33 18.02
CA VAL A 146 12.01 0.08 17.88
C VAL A 146 12.94 -0.91 18.59
N GLN A 147 12.63 -1.30 19.82
CA GLN A 147 13.42 -2.29 20.57
C GLN A 147 13.42 -3.66 19.88
N GLY A 148 12.24 -4.12 19.41
CA GLY A 148 12.12 -5.36 18.65
C GLY A 148 12.90 -5.33 17.34
N GLY A 149 12.87 -4.21 16.63
CA GLY A 149 13.60 -3.98 15.38
C GLY A 149 15.11 -4.12 15.57
N LYS A 150 15.66 -3.50 16.63
CA LYS A 150 17.08 -3.66 17.00
C LYS A 150 17.48 -5.11 17.22
N LEU A 151 16.64 -5.91 17.88
CA LEU A 151 16.91 -7.33 18.11
C LEU A 151 16.87 -8.15 16.83
N LEU A 152 16.02 -7.77 15.87
CA LEU A 152 15.86 -8.45 14.58
C LEU A 152 16.84 -7.95 13.51
N GLY A 153 17.55 -6.85 13.75
CA GLY A 153 18.35 -6.17 12.73
C GLY A 153 17.50 -5.52 11.64
N ILE A 154 16.30 -5.03 12.00
CA ILE A 154 15.36 -4.32 11.12
C ILE A 154 15.09 -2.94 11.72
N ASP A 155 15.55 -1.88 11.06
CA ASP A 155 15.43 -0.53 11.60
C ASP A 155 14.00 0.00 11.47
N VAL A 156 13.43 0.51 12.57
CA VAL A 156 12.18 1.26 12.53
C VAL A 156 12.51 2.74 12.33
N LEU A 157 12.42 3.22 11.08
CA LEU A 157 12.91 4.55 10.73
C LEU A 157 12.01 5.68 11.20
N ASP A 158 10.71 5.45 11.26
CA ASP A 158 9.71 6.40 11.76
C ASP A 158 8.37 5.72 12.03
N HIS A 159 7.50 6.43 12.75
CA HIS A 159 6.08 6.14 12.85
C HIS A 159 5.27 7.40 12.52
N ILE A 160 4.49 7.34 11.44
CA ILE A 160 3.69 8.45 10.93
C ILE A 160 2.22 8.29 11.31
N VAL A 161 1.69 9.25 12.07
CA VAL A 161 0.25 9.36 12.34
C VAL A 161 -0.37 10.29 11.33
N ILE A 162 -1.41 9.85 10.62
CA ILE A 162 -2.08 10.59 9.56
C ILE A 162 -3.46 11.04 10.03
N GLY A 163 -3.79 12.31 9.84
CA GLY A 163 -5.08 12.88 10.24
C GLY A 163 -5.47 14.06 9.35
N GLY A 164 -6.57 13.92 8.63
CA GLY A 164 -7.06 14.92 7.68
C GLY A 164 -6.00 15.26 6.63
N SER A 165 -5.69 16.55 6.49
CA SER A 165 -4.64 17.05 5.59
C SER A 165 -3.26 17.17 6.26
N LYS A 166 -3.04 16.50 7.39
CA LYS A 166 -1.85 16.63 8.24
C LYS A 166 -1.30 15.26 8.65
N TYR A 167 -0.08 15.29 9.18
CA TYR A 167 0.54 14.14 9.82
C TYR A 167 1.44 14.57 10.99
N VAL A 168 1.83 13.60 11.80
CA VAL A 168 2.88 13.72 12.82
C VAL A 168 3.88 12.59 12.63
N SER A 169 5.17 12.93 12.58
CA SER A 169 6.28 11.98 12.73
C SER A 169 6.64 11.85 14.21
N LEU A 170 6.62 10.63 14.74
CA LEU A 170 7.06 10.38 16.11
C LEU A 170 8.57 10.59 16.24
N LYS A 171 9.35 10.37 15.18
CA LYS A 171 10.79 10.66 15.16
C LYS A 171 11.07 12.14 15.29
N GLU A 172 10.44 12.99 14.48
CA GLU A 172 10.62 14.45 14.54
C GLU A 172 10.15 15.02 15.89
N ARG A 173 9.12 14.42 16.48
CA ARG A 173 8.63 14.75 17.83
C ARG A 173 9.52 14.23 18.96
N LYS A 174 10.58 13.45 18.66
CA LYS A 174 11.46 12.80 19.65
C LYS A 174 10.70 11.90 20.63
N LEU A 175 9.70 11.19 20.11
CA LEU A 175 8.90 10.23 20.86
C LEU A 175 9.40 8.78 20.69
N MET A 176 10.33 8.57 19.76
CA MET A 176 11.06 7.32 19.53
C MET A 176 12.39 7.36 20.28
N ASP A 177 12.79 6.23 20.84
CA ASP A 177 14.13 6.07 21.42
C ASP A 177 15.13 5.73 20.31
N ASP A 178 16.34 6.30 20.33
CA ASP A 178 17.42 6.00 19.36
C ASP A 178 17.97 4.59 19.56
#